data_AF-A0A9C7UJW5-F1
#
_entry.id   AF-A0A9C7UJW5-F1
#
_cell.length_a   1.000
_cell.length_b   1.000
_cell.length_c   1.000
_cell.angle_alpha   90.00
_cell.angle_beta   90.00
_cell.angle_gamma   90.00
#
_symmetry.space_group_name_H-M   'P 1'
#
loop_
_entity.id
_entity.type
_entity.pdbx_description
1 polymer ?
#
loop_
_entity_poly.entity_id
_entity_poly.type
_entity_poly.pdbx_seq_one_letter_code
_entity_poly.pdbx_strand_id
1 'polypeptide(L)'
;MADFLGTSDPGEVLIGANMTTLTYQLSRSLAHQFESCDEIIISRMEHEGNVSPWLQMAEDNGLIVNGWSLTEIPGVSNQSCSSLC
;
A
#
# COMPACT_ATOMS: atom_id res chain seq x y z
N MET A 1 9.22 12.16 -20.02
CA MET A 1 8.96 11.29 -18.85
C MET A 1 7.68 10.50 -19.04
N ALA A 2 6.56 11.16 -19.40
CA ALA A 2 5.30 10.50 -19.77
C ALA A 2 5.49 9.40 -20.83
N ASP A 3 6.23 9.69 -21.91
CA ASP A 3 6.54 8.68 -22.95
C ASP A 3 7.31 7.47 -22.43
N PHE A 4 8.19 7.66 -21.43
CA PHE A 4 8.96 6.56 -20.83
C PHE A 4 8.09 5.66 -19.95
N LEU A 5 7.14 6.26 -19.23
CA LEU A 5 6.19 5.54 -18.36
C LEU A 5 4.96 5.04 -19.11
N GLY A 6 4.79 5.41 -20.38
CA GLY A 6 3.68 4.98 -21.24
C GLY A 6 2.34 5.66 -20.93
N THR A 7 2.32 6.79 -20.20
CA THR A 7 1.09 7.59 -20.01
C THR A 7 0.98 8.67 -21.08
N SER A 8 -0.25 8.90 -21.55
CA SER A 8 -0.60 9.98 -22.48
C SER A 8 -0.78 11.33 -21.78
N ASP A 9 -0.97 11.35 -20.46
CA ASP A 9 -1.16 12.58 -19.68
C ASP A 9 0.11 12.90 -18.87
N PRO A 10 0.84 13.98 -19.18
CA PRO A 10 2.00 14.39 -18.40
C PRO A 10 1.64 14.86 -16.98
N GLY A 11 0.38 15.22 -16.71
CA GLY A 11 -0.11 15.62 -15.38
C GLY A 11 -0.11 14.49 -14.34
N GLU A 12 -0.05 13.22 -14.78
CA GLU A 12 0.03 12.05 -13.91
C GLU A 12 1.46 11.75 -13.42
N VAL A 13 2.46 12.49 -13.89
CA VAL A 13 3.87 12.25 -13.57
C VAL A 13 4.40 13.29 -12.60
N LEU A 14 4.63 12.87 -11.35
CA LEU A 14 5.24 13.71 -10.32
C LEU A 14 6.70 13.33 -10.07
N ILE A 15 7.58 14.34 -10.02
CA ILE A 15 8.99 14.18 -9.65
C ILE A 15 9.19 14.80 -8.27
N GLY A 16 9.75 14.01 -7.35
CA GLY A 16 10.02 14.43 -5.98
C GLY A 16 11.40 14.01 -5.50
N ALA A 17 11.64 14.15 -4.20
CA ALA A 17 12.95 13.95 -3.60
C ALA A 17 13.48 12.51 -3.75
N ASN A 18 12.64 11.50 -3.53
CA ASN A 18 12.93 10.08 -3.72
C ASN A 18 11.62 9.27 -3.64
N MET A 19 11.68 7.99 -3.99
CA MET A 19 10.54 7.07 -3.97
C MET A 19 9.88 7.02 -2.57
N THR A 20 10.65 6.75 -1.51
CA THR A 20 10.10 6.63 -0.15
C THR A 20 9.31 7.86 0.28
N THR A 21 9.86 9.06 0.06
CA THR A 21 9.21 10.33 0.42
C THR A 21 7.90 10.52 -0.35
N LEU A 22 7.89 10.19 -1.64
CA LEU A 22 6.69 10.24 -2.48
C LEU A 22 5.64 9.23 -2.01
N THR A 23 6.03 8.03 -1.61
CA THR A 23 5.10 7.02 -1.10
C THR A 23 4.45 7.45 0.23
N TYR A 24 5.20 8.12 1.11
CA TYR A 24 4.62 8.76 2.31
C TYR A 24 3.61 9.85 1.96
N GLN A 25 3.91 10.71 0.99
CA GLN A 25 2.97 11.73 0.55
C GLN A 25 1.72 11.12 -0.08
N LEU A 26 1.89 10.05 -0.86
CA LEU A 26 0.80 9.33 -1.49
C LEU A 26 -0.12 8.67 -0.45
N SER A 27 0.42 7.89 0.49
CA SER A 27 -0.39 7.24 1.51
C SER A 27 -1.20 8.26 2.31
N ARG A 28 -0.56 9.36 2.74
CA ARG A 28 -1.23 10.43 3.47
C ARG A 28 -2.31 11.16 2.66
N SER A 29 -2.14 11.31 1.35
CA SER A 29 -3.14 11.94 0.48
C SER A 29 -4.35 11.03 0.23
N LEU A 30 -4.13 9.70 0.24
CA LEU A 30 -5.17 8.70 0.08
C LEU A 30 -5.90 8.36 1.38
N ALA A 31 -5.30 8.66 2.55
CA ALA A 31 -5.83 8.30 3.87
C ALA A 31 -7.33 8.62 4.05
N HIS A 32 -7.78 9.76 3.54
CA HIS A 32 -9.17 10.22 3.67
C HIS A 32 -10.20 9.41 2.87
N GLN A 33 -9.74 8.53 1.99
CA GLN A 33 -10.58 7.67 1.15
C GLN A 33 -10.88 6.33 1.79
N PHE A 34 -10.20 6.00 2.90
CA PHE A 34 -10.38 4.74 3.61
C PHE A 34 -11.30 4.94 4.82
N GLU A 35 -12.10 3.93 5.09
CA GLU A 35 -12.88 3.82 6.31
C GLU A 35 -12.22 2.83 7.28
N SER A 36 -12.54 2.93 8.56
CA SER A 36 -12.08 1.95 9.55
C SER A 36 -12.45 0.53 9.11
N CYS A 37 -11.57 -0.43 9.37
CA CYS A 37 -11.70 -1.84 8.97
C CYS A 37 -11.48 -2.12 7.48
N ASP A 38 -11.18 -1.13 6.64
CA ASP A 38 -10.69 -1.41 5.28
C ASP A 38 -9.34 -2.14 5.33
N GLU A 39 -9.06 -2.93 4.29
CA GLU A 39 -7.89 -3.80 4.21
C GLU A 39 -6.88 -3.28 3.18
N ILE A 40 -5.61 -3.22 3.60
CA ILE A 40 -4.47 -2.98 2.73
C ILE A 40 -3.70 -4.28 2.54
N ILE A 41 -3.61 -4.74 1.30
CA ILE A 41 -2.82 -5.90 0.92
C ILE A 41 -1.45 -5.43 0.44
N ILE A 42 -0.39 -5.90 1.10
CA ILE A 42 0.99 -5.55 0.75
C ILE A 42 1.77 -6.84 0.48
N SER A 43 2.50 -6.90 -0.62
CA SER A 43 3.38 -8.03 -0.88
C SER A 43 4.53 -8.07 0.13
N ARG A 44 4.87 -9.26 0.62
CA ARG A 44 6.03 -9.46 1.51
C ARG A 44 7.38 -9.25 0.82
N MET A 45 7.39 -9.03 -0.50
CA MET A 45 8.59 -8.74 -1.28
C MET A 45 8.86 -7.25 -1.45
N GLU A 46 7.97 -6.39 -0.97
CA GLU A 46 8.15 -4.94 -1.09
C GLU A 46 9.39 -4.46 -0.33
N HIS A 47 10.07 -3.46 -0.89
CA HIS A 47 11.11 -2.74 -0.19
C HIS A 47 10.50 -1.92 0.95
N GLU A 48 11.20 -1.78 2.08
CA GLU A 48 10.66 -1.14 3.30
C GLU A 48 10.05 0.26 3.07
N GLY A 49 10.66 1.04 2.17
CA GLY A 49 10.14 2.35 1.77
C GLY A 49 8.76 2.34 1.10
N ASN A 50 8.28 1.19 0.65
CA ASN A 50 6.93 0.93 0.15
C ASN A 50 6.08 0.07 1.13
N VAL A 51 6.54 -0.12 2.38
CA VAL A 51 5.82 -0.85 3.43
C VAL A 51 5.44 0.11 4.57
N SER A 52 6.44 0.74 5.19
CA SER A 52 6.28 1.67 6.31
C SER A 52 5.20 2.76 6.09
N PRO A 53 5.09 3.42 4.91
CA PRO A 53 4.08 4.45 4.69
C PRO A 53 2.63 3.97 4.85
N TRP A 54 2.35 2.72 4.50
CA TRP A 54 1.02 2.13 4.53
C TRP A 54 0.69 1.60 5.92
N LEU A 55 1.67 1.00 6.61
CA LEU A 55 1.52 0.58 8.01
C LEU A 55 1.16 1.77 8.91
N GLN A 56 1.87 2.88 8.74
CA GLN A 56 1.61 4.08 9.54
C GLN A 56 0.24 4.70 9.21
N MET A 57 -0.16 4.73 7.93
CA MET A 57 -1.50 5.17 7.55
C MET A 57 -2.58 4.25 8.14
N ALA A 58 -2.35 2.94 8.16
CA ALA A 58 -3.28 1.98 8.73
C ALA A 58 -3.44 2.15 10.24
N GLU A 59 -2.35 2.37 10.96
CA GLU A 59 -2.38 2.69 12.40
C GLU A 59 -3.16 3.98 12.67
N ASP A 60 -2.92 5.03 11.88
CA ASP A 60 -3.59 6.33 12.01
C ASP A 60 -5.12 6.24 11.75
N ASN A 61 -5.59 5.30 10.92
CA ASN A 61 -6.99 5.22 10.46
C ASN A 61 -7.75 3.95 10.91
N GLY A 62 -7.11 3.07 11.69
CA GLY A 62 -7.72 1.82 12.15
C GLY A 62 -7.98 0.82 11.01
N LEU A 63 -7.03 0.71 10.07
CA LEU A 63 -7.11 -0.20 8.92
C LEU A 63 -6.44 -1.54 9.23
N ILE A 64 -6.83 -2.58 8.48
CA ILE A 64 -6.23 -3.90 8.54
C ILE A 64 -5.11 -3.98 7.50
N VAL A 65 -3.96 -4.56 7.86
CA VAL A 65 -2.86 -4.78 6.91
C VAL A 65 -2.55 -6.27 6.79
N ASN A 66 -2.61 -6.79 5.57
CA ASN A 66 -2.32 -8.18 5.27
C ASN A 66 -1.16 -8.33 4.30
N GLY A 67 -0.22 -9.22 4.67
CA GLY A 67 0.99 -9.48 3.91
C GLY A 67 0.81 -10.63 2.92
N TRP A 68 0.74 -10.35 1.63
CA TRP A 68 0.61 -11.37 0.59
C TRP A 68 1.97 -12.00 0.23
N SER A 69 2.00 -13.33 0.04
CA SER A 69 3.21 -14.07 -0.36
C SER A 69 2.96 -14.95 -1.58
N LEU A 70 3.92 -15.00 -2.51
CA LEU A 70 3.86 -15.82 -3.73
C LEU A 70 3.67 -17.33 -3.46
N THR A 71 4.02 -17.81 -2.27
CA THR A 71 3.89 -19.23 -1.91
C THR A 71 2.47 -19.59 -1.41
N GLU A 72 1.55 -18.63 -1.33
CA GLU A 72 0.15 -18.90 -1.02
C GLU A 72 -0.56 -19.44 -2.26
N ILE A 73 -0.36 -20.73 -2.53
CA ILE A 73 -1.10 -21.51 -3.52
C ILE A 73 -2.58 -21.57 -3.07
N PRO A 74 -3.57 -21.35 -3.97
CA PRO A 74 -4.97 -21.53 -3.63
C PRO A 74 -5.20 -22.95 -3.08
N GLY A 75 -5.52 -23.04 -1.78
CA GLY A 75 -5.75 -24.32 -1.07
C GLY A 75 -4.91 -24.55 0.19
N VAL A 76 -3.92 -23.71 0.50
CA VAL A 76 -3.21 -23.76 1.79
C VAL A 76 -3.58 -22.51 2.60
N SER A 77 -4.56 -22.64 3.48
CA SER A 77 -4.98 -21.57 4.38
C SER A 77 -3.95 -21.34 5.47
N ASN A 78 -3.35 -20.16 5.54
CA ASN A 78 -2.86 -19.62 6.80
C ASN A 78 -4.00 -18.87 7.49
N GLN A 79 -4.75 -19.58 8.33
CA GLN A 79 -5.73 -18.95 9.21
C GLN A 79 -5.01 -18.15 10.29
N SER A 80 -5.39 -16.88 10.46
CA SER A 80 -6.03 -16.41 11.70
C SER A 80 -6.50 -14.97 11.52
N CYS A 81 -7.76 -14.78 11.12
CA CYS A 81 -8.46 -13.54 11.40
C CYS A 81 -9.04 -13.68 12.81
N SER A 82 -8.38 -13.04 13.79
CA SER A 82 -8.89 -12.93 15.15
C SER A 82 -10.11 -12.02 15.12
N SER A 83 -11.22 -12.53 15.64
CA SER A 83 -12.52 -11.89 15.76
C SER A 83 -12.44 -10.58 16.54
N LEU A 84 -12.29 -9.45 15.85
CA LEU A 84 -12.57 -8.09 16.34
C LEU A 84 -12.67 -7.13 15.16
N CYS A 85 -13.63 -7.43 14.29
CA CYS A 85 -14.42 -6.46 13.53
C CYS A 85 -15.88 -6.84 13.76
#